data_AF-A0A2V7W8X6-F1
#
_entry.id   AF-A0A2V7W8X6-F1
#
_cell.length_a   1.000
_cell.length_b   1.000
_cell.length_c   1.000
_cell.angle_alpha   90.00
_cell.angle_beta   90.00
_cell.angle_gamma   90.00
#
_symmetry.space_group_name_H-M   'P 1'
#
loop_
_entity.id
_entity.type
_entity.pdbx_description
1 polymer ?
#
loop_
_entity_poly.entity_id
_entity_poly.type
_entity_poly.pdbx_seq_one_letter_code
_entity_poly.pdbx_strand_id
1 'polypeptide(L)'
;MNRVIYAVLLALMPVLTAAAAEPRIPAAKKKLILKLFEVTDAKDNTTDAIIDILGGRLGVPPIPEDQRAEMREEGEEMQQVTEQTQMAVYDRYFTEKQLRDLIAFFKTDTGRHYVEVARKMAIETRTNLRAAATMKVQESEQEQRAARTRNQLRAFGAALAAYRADNKSYPPGKNIDDLAAALAPKYMFNVPREDAWGRMFQYEGSGDGQHYRIVSSGIDGKIASASASLQTAADANSYGDDLVFIDGKFVHGGDPVYKQ
;
A
#
# COMPACT_ATOMS: atom_id res chain seq x y z
N MET A 1 18.92 19.16 -3.23
CA MET A 1 17.85 19.88 -2.52
C MET A 1 17.08 18.97 -1.54
N ASN A 2 17.75 18.01 -0.89
CA ASN A 2 17.12 16.98 -0.01
C ASN A 2 17.75 16.91 1.40
N ARG A 3 18.62 17.86 1.79
CA ARG A 3 19.33 17.83 3.09
C ARG A 3 18.60 18.57 4.21
N VAL A 4 17.49 19.25 3.93
CA VAL A 4 16.84 20.18 4.88
C VAL A 4 15.58 19.59 5.54
N ILE A 5 15.05 18.47 5.04
CA ILE A 5 13.76 17.92 5.52
C ILE A 5 13.92 17.06 6.78
N TYR A 6 15.10 16.50 7.07
CA TYR A 6 15.31 15.69 8.29
C TYR A 6 15.79 16.49 9.51
N ALA A 7 16.18 17.75 9.33
CA ALA A 7 16.53 18.63 10.45
C ALA A 7 15.31 19.11 11.27
N VAL A 8 14.09 18.90 10.76
CA VAL A 8 12.86 19.43 11.38
C VAL A 8 12.13 18.40 12.24
N LEU A 9 12.39 17.10 12.07
CA LEU A 9 11.75 16.03 12.88
C LEU A 9 12.46 15.74 14.21
N LEU A 10 13.59 16.40 14.48
CA LEU A 10 14.30 16.39 15.77
C LEU A 10 13.98 17.59 16.67
N ALA A 11 13.17 18.54 16.21
CA ALA A 11 12.93 19.80 16.89
C ALA A 11 11.46 19.99 17.28
N LEU A 12 10.93 19.15 18.16
CA LEU A 12 9.70 19.42 18.92
C LEU A 12 9.50 18.41 20.08
N MET A 13 10.56 18.12 20.83
CA MET A 13 10.36 17.71 22.24
C MET A 13 10.48 18.97 23.09
N PRO A 14 9.43 19.37 23.84
CA PRO A 14 9.62 20.38 24.87
C PRO A 14 10.66 19.84 25.86
N VAL A 15 11.79 20.52 25.96
CA VAL A 15 12.76 20.34 27.04
C VAL A 15 12.07 20.79 28.32
N LEU A 16 11.39 19.86 28.98
CA LEU A 16 11.01 20.02 30.38
C LEU A 16 12.29 19.88 31.20
N THR A 17 12.96 21.01 31.46
CA THR A 17 14.00 21.16 32.48
C THR A 17 13.35 21.12 33.87
N ALA A 18 12.85 19.95 34.25
CA ALA A 18 12.80 19.57 35.65
C ALA A 18 14.02 18.67 35.87
N ALA A 19 15.06 19.21 36.51
CA ALA A 19 16.16 18.42 37.06
C ALA A 19 15.64 17.59 38.25
N ALA A 20 14.71 16.69 37.99
CA ALA A 20 14.50 15.53 38.84
C ALA A 20 15.75 14.67 38.62
N ALA A 21 16.55 14.49 39.67
CA ALA A 21 17.63 13.50 39.64
C ALA A 21 17.05 12.21 39.05
N GLU A 22 17.52 11.80 37.87
CA GLU A 22 17.03 10.59 37.24
C GLU A 22 17.02 9.49 38.30
N PRO A 23 15.89 8.78 38.52
CA PRO A 23 15.84 7.74 39.52
C PRO A 23 16.93 6.73 39.14
N ARG A 24 18.02 6.74 39.91
CA ARG A 24 19.15 5.85 39.67
C ARG A 24 18.65 4.44 39.87
N ILE A 25 18.63 3.67 38.79
CA ILE A 25 18.24 2.26 38.80
C ILE A 25 19.01 1.57 39.94
N PRO A 26 18.33 0.95 40.91
CA PRO A 26 19.00 0.27 42.01
C PRO A 26 20.03 -0.73 41.49
N ALA A 27 21.23 -0.77 42.08
CA ALA A 27 22.34 -1.57 41.57
C ALA A 27 21.99 -3.07 41.45
N ALA A 28 21.17 -3.60 42.35
CA ALA A 28 20.67 -4.96 42.30
C ALA A 28 19.79 -5.21 41.06
N LYS A 29 18.85 -4.30 40.81
CA LYS A 29 17.96 -4.36 39.64
C LYS A 29 18.72 -4.16 38.33
N LYS A 30 19.70 -3.26 38.28
CA LYS A 30 20.60 -3.07 37.12
C LYS A 30 21.30 -4.38 36.74
N LYS A 31 21.82 -5.12 37.71
CA LYS A 31 22.44 -6.44 37.47
C LYS A 31 21.45 -7.46 36.89
N LEU A 32 20.21 -7.44 37.34
CA LEU A 32 19.16 -8.33 36.80
C LEU A 32 18.82 -7.98 35.35
N ILE A 33 18.67 -6.69 35.03
CA ILE A 33 18.41 -6.23 33.65
C ILE A 33 19.55 -6.67 32.71
N LEU A 34 20.80 -6.46 33.11
CA LEU A 34 21.97 -6.92 32.34
C LEU A 34 21.97 -8.44 32.16
N LYS A 35 21.63 -9.18 33.21
CA LYS A 35 21.58 -10.64 33.13
C LYS A 35 20.46 -11.11 32.22
N LEU A 36 19.32 -10.41 32.21
CA LEU A 36 18.24 -10.67 31.28
C LEU A 36 18.70 -10.47 29.84
N PHE A 37 19.40 -9.36 29.54
CA PHE A 37 19.96 -9.11 28.20
C PHE A 37 20.92 -10.20 27.74
N GLU A 38 21.73 -10.73 28.66
CA GLU A 38 22.65 -11.84 28.37
C GLU A 38 21.89 -13.13 28.00
N VAL A 39 20.86 -13.52 28.77
CA VAL A 39 20.14 -14.78 28.53
C VAL A 39 19.16 -14.72 27.36
N THR A 40 18.81 -13.52 26.89
CA THR A 40 17.98 -13.32 25.70
C THR A 40 18.79 -13.02 24.44
N ASP A 41 20.12 -13.15 24.51
CA ASP A 41 21.05 -12.79 23.42
C ASP A 41 20.83 -11.37 22.89
N ALA A 42 20.42 -10.47 23.78
CA ALA A 42 20.05 -9.12 23.41
C ALA A 42 21.30 -8.28 23.16
N LYS A 43 22.44 -8.58 23.80
CA LYS A 43 23.67 -7.78 23.72
C LYS A 43 24.21 -7.55 22.31
N ASP A 44 24.02 -8.50 21.39
CA ASP A 44 24.60 -8.41 20.04
C ASP A 44 23.63 -7.79 19.01
N ASN A 45 22.36 -7.55 19.35
CA ASN A 45 21.33 -7.08 18.41
C ASN A 45 20.16 -6.31 19.06
N THR A 46 20.33 -5.76 20.28
CA THR A 46 19.25 -5.17 21.11
C THR A 46 18.50 -4.05 20.41
N THR A 47 19.23 -3.18 19.72
CA THR A 47 18.68 -2.05 18.98
C THR A 47 17.78 -2.54 17.86
N ASP A 48 18.22 -3.57 17.13
CA ASP A 48 17.47 -4.14 16.02
C ASP A 48 16.23 -4.87 16.55
N ALA A 49 16.37 -5.79 17.52
CA ALA A 49 15.26 -6.61 18.02
C ALA A 49 14.13 -5.80 18.69
N ILE A 50 14.45 -4.70 19.38
CA ILE A 50 13.44 -3.87 20.07
C ILE A 50 12.78 -2.88 19.13
N ILE A 51 13.53 -2.25 18.22
CA ILE A 51 12.93 -1.45 17.13
C ILE A 51 12.06 -2.35 16.25
N ASP A 52 12.46 -3.60 16.07
CA ASP A 52 11.73 -4.60 15.32
C ASP A 52 10.46 -5.09 16.04
N ILE A 53 10.50 -5.30 17.36
CA ILE A 53 9.35 -5.76 18.17
C ILE A 53 8.38 -4.60 18.49
N LEU A 54 8.89 -3.39 18.77
CA LEU A 54 8.07 -2.22 19.12
C LEU A 54 7.69 -1.37 17.91
N GLY A 55 8.61 -1.12 16.97
CA GLY A 55 8.36 -0.33 15.76
C GLY A 55 7.36 -0.97 14.82
N GLY A 56 7.35 -2.31 14.72
CA GLY A 56 6.33 -3.05 13.97
C GLY A 56 4.90 -2.90 14.54
N ARG A 57 4.76 -2.66 15.86
CA ARG A 57 3.47 -2.38 16.51
C ARG A 57 3.04 -0.91 16.40
N LEU A 58 3.98 0.00 16.19
CA LEU A 58 3.75 1.44 16.10
C LEU A 58 3.62 1.95 14.65
N GLY A 59 3.71 1.06 13.65
CA GLY A 59 3.65 1.44 12.23
C GLY A 59 4.86 2.24 11.77
N VAL A 60 5.97 2.19 12.52
CA VAL A 60 7.21 2.90 12.15
C VAL A 60 7.92 2.07 11.07
N PRO A 61 8.20 2.63 9.89
CA PRO A 61 8.93 1.92 8.86
C PRO A 61 10.34 1.59 9.38
N PRO A 62 10.87 0.40 9.05
CA PRO A 62 12.18 0.02 9.55
C PRO A 62 13.24 0.97 9.00
N ILE A 63 14.22 1.26 9.86
CA ILE A 63 15.42 1.99 9.47
C ILE A 63 16.10 1.19 8.34
N PRO A 64 16.35 1.81 7.17
CA PRO A 64 17.11 1.23 6.05
C PRO A 64 18.47 0.68 6.50
N GLU A 65 18.99 -0.39 5.89
CA GLU A 65 20.26 -1.02 6.34
C GLU A 65 21.48 -0.08 6.19
N ASP A 66 21.47 0.82 5.22
CA ASP A 66 22.47 1.88 5.09
C ASP A 66 22.48 2.81 6.32
N GLN A 67 21.30 3.17 6.84
CA GLN A 67 21.18 3.95 8.07
C GLN A 67 21.49 3.12 9.33
N ARG A 68 21.20 1.82 9.32
CA ARG A 68 21.60 0.92 10.42
C ARG A 68 23.12 0.75 10.47
N ALA A 69 23.79 0.70 9.32
CA ALA A 69 25.24 0.65 9.24
C ALA A 69 25.86 1.94 9.81
N GLU A 70 25.33 3.11 9.44
CA GLU A 70 25.75 4.40 10.04
C GLU A 70 25.54 4.41 11.57
N MET A 71 24.38 3.95 12.07
CA MET A 71 24.14 3.85 13.52
C MET A 71 25.06 2.85 14.24
N ARG A 72 25.51 1.79 13.55
CA ARG A 72 26.52 0.85 14.07
C ARG A 72 27.93 1.48 14.06
N GLU A 73 28.19 2.41 13.14
CA GLU A 73 29.46 3.15 13.01
C GLU A 73 29.55 4.38 13.95
N GLU A 74 28.43 4.94 14.42
CA GLU A 74 28.36 6.11 15.32
C GLU A 74 28.91 5.90 16.76
N GLY A 75 29.60 4.79 17.02
CA GLY A 75 30.52 4.66 18.16
C GLY A 75 29.90 4.36 19.52
N GLU A 76 30.77 4.14 20.50
CA GLU A 76 30.48 3.70 21.87
C GLU A 76 29.44 4.57 22.60
N GLU A 77 29.32 5.85 22.23
CA GLU A 77 28.40 6.81 22.84
C GLU A 77 26.92 6.47 22.53
N MET A 78 26.62 6.11 21.29
CA MET A 78 25.28 5.66 20.87
C MET A 78 24.90 4.31 21.49
N GLN A 79 25.87 3.42 21.70
CA GLN A 79 25.66 2.16 22.42
C GLN A 79 25.30 2.41 23.88
N GLN A 80 25.98 3.36 24.55
CA GLN A 80 25.69 3.73 25.93
C GLN A 80 24.30 4.35 26.07
N VAL A 81 23.92 5.26 25.17
CA VAL A 81 22.58 5.86 25.16
C VAL A 81 21.49 4.81 24.94
N THR A 82 21.71 3.87 24.02
CA THR A 82 20.79 2.76 23.75
C THR A 82 20.64 1.85 24.97
N GLU A 83 21.76 1.44 25.57
CA GLU A 83 21.76 0.59 26.76
C GLU A 83 21.04 1.27 27.94
N GLN A 84 21.32 2.55 28.20
CA GLN A 84 20.65 3.32 29.25
C GLN A 84 19.15 3.46 29.02
N THR A 85 18.74 3.80 27.79
CA THR A 85 17.32 3.96 27.44
C THR A 85 16.58 2.64 27.62
N GLN A 86 17.17 1.54 27.18
CA GLN A 86 16.59 0.22 27.34
C GLN A 86 16.51 -0.20 28.80
N MET A 87 17.58 0.02 29.58
CA MET A 87 17.56 -0.23 31.01
C MET A 87 16.43 0.53 31.72
N ALA A 88 16.19 1.79 31.34
CA ALA A 88 15.10 2.60 31.91
C ALA A 88 13.72 2.02 31.59
N VAL A 89 13.52 1.43 30.41
CA VAL A 89 12.26 0.73 30.07
C VAL A 89 12.06 -0.49 30.98
N TYR A 90 13.09 -1.33 31.14
CA TYR A 90 12.97 -2.50 32.00
C TYR A 90 12.81 -2.13 33.48
N ASP A 91 13.47 -1.06 33.94
CA ASP A 91 13.29 -0.53 35.28
C ASP A 91 11.84 -0.04 35.51
N ARG A 92 11.27 0.67 34.56
CA ARG A 92 9.91 1.22 34.66
C ARG A 92 8.82 0.14 34.72
N TYR A 93 8.96 -0.92 33.94
CA TYR A 93 7.87 -1.89 33.74
C TYR A 93 8.05 -3.23 34.48
N PHE A 94 9.23 -3.54 35.00
CA PHE A 94 9.47 -4.80 35.69
C PHE A 94 10.01 -4.59 37.10
N THR A 95 9.48 -5.37 38.04
CA THR A 95 10.03 -5.53 39.39
C THR A 95 11.25 -6.46 39.38
N GLU A 96 12.06 -6.44 40.43
CA GLU A 96 13.18 -7.38 40.57
C GLU A 96 12.71 -8.85 40.56
N LYS A 97 11.55 -9.15 41.14
CA LYS A 97 10.98 -10.50 41.10
C LYS A 97 10.65 -10.92 39.67
N GLN A 98 9.95 -10.08 38.90
CA GLN A 98 9.62 -10.38 37.51
C GLN A 98 10.87 -10.53 36.63
N LEU A 99 11.90 -9.72 36.85
CA LEU A 99 13.18 -9.90 36.15
C LEU A 99 13.83 -11.25 36.48
N ARG A 100 13.83 -11.68 37.75
CA ARG A 100 14.31 -13.02 38.14
C ARG A 100 13.48 -14.14 37.50
N ASP A 101 12.16 -14.01 37.48
CA ASP A 101 11.25 -14.99 36.88
C ASP A 101 11.51 -15.13 35.36
N LEU A 102 11.69 -14.00 34.66
CA LEU A 102 12.05 -13.99 33.23
C LEU A 102 13.42 -14.63 32.98
N ILE A 103 14.44 -14.28 33.78
CA ILE A 103 15.77 -14.90 33.68
C ILE A 103 15.67 -16.41 33.88
N ALA A 104 14.88 -16.87 34.86
CA ALA A 104 14.68 -18.29 35.11
C ALA A 104 14.01 -18.98 33.90
N PHE A 105 12.99 -18.35 33.31
CA PHE A 105 12.34 -18.84 32.09
C PHE A 105 13.30 -18.95 30.91
N PHE A 106 14.04 -17.88 30.57
CA PHE A 106 14.95 -17.87 29.42
C PHE A 106 16.13 -18.85 29.56
N LYS A 107 16.44 -19.28 30.79
CA LYS A 107 17.41 -20.34 31.04
C LYS A 107 16.86 -21.75 30.81
N THR A 108 15.55 -21.95 30.69
CA THR A 108 14.96 -23.25 30.32
C THR A 108 15.18 -23.57 28.85
N ASP A 109 15.01 -24.84 28.46
CA ASP A 109 15.09 -25.27 27.05
C ASP A 109 14.04 -24.55 26.19
N THR A 110 12.81 -24.42 26.69
CA THR A 110 11.74 -23.68 26.02
C THR A 110 12.07 -22.19 25.87
N GLY A 111 12.64 -21.57 26.89
CA GLY A 111 13.03 -20.17 26.86
C GLY A 111 14.12 -19.88 25.83
N ARG A 112 15.15 -20.74 25.77
CA ARG A 112 16.21 -20.64 24.75
C ARG A 112 15.66 -20.85 23.34
N HIS A 113 14.83 -21.87 23.15
CA HIS A 113 14.20 -22.12 21.86
C HIS A 113 13.30 -20.94 21.43
N TYR A 114 12.56 -20.34 22.37
CA TYR A 114 11.76 -19.15 22.09
C TYR A 114 12.63 -18.00 21.55
N VAL A 115 13.77 -17.70 22.16
CA VAL A 115 14.68 -16.64 21.69
C VAL A 115 15.15 -16.91 20.26
N GLU A 116 15.54 -18.15 19.96
CA GLU A 116 15.98 -18.58 18.63
C GLU A 116 14.88 -18.39 17.58
N VAL A 117 13.66 -18.85 17.86
CA VAL A 117 12.56 -18.84 16.87
C VAL A 117 11.83 -17.50 16.81
N ALA A 118 11.79 -16.71 17.89
CA ALA A 118 11.10 -15.42 17.92
C ALA A 118 11.65 -14.47 16.86
N ARG A 119 12.97 -14.48 16.62
CA ARG A 119 13.59 -13.70 15.54
C ARG A 119 13.10 -14.15 14.18
N LYS A 120 13.10 -15.46 13.92
CA LYS A 120 12.62 -16.05 12.66
C LYS A 120 11.14 -15.73 12.43
N MET A 121 10.31 -15.90 13.45
CA MET A 121 8.88 -15.59 13.41
C MET A 121 8.63 -14.10 13.12
N ALA A 122 9.38 -13.20 13.75
CA ALA A 122 9.25 -11.76 13.52
C ALA A 122 9.64 -11.39 12.08
N ILE A 123 10.73 -11.93 11.55
CA ILE A 123 11.16 -11.74 10.16
C ILE A 123 10.09 -12.26 9.19
N GLU A 124 9.62 -13.50 9.39
CA GLU A 124 8.62 -14.14 8.54
C GLU A 124 7.29 -13.38 8.55
N THR A 125 6.83 -12.96 9.74
CA THR A 125 5.62 -12.14 9.90
C THR A 125 5.72 -10.84 9.11
N ARG A 126 6.87 -10.16 9.15
CA ARG A 126 7.07 -8.92 8.38
C ARG A 126 7.10 -9.16 6.89
N THR A 127 7.79 -10.20 6.43
CA THR A 127 7.83 -10.57 5.01
C THR A 127 6.41 -10.80 4.50
N ASN A 128 5.60 -11.56 5.24
CA ASN A 128 4.22 -11.84 4.89
C ASN A 128 3.34 -10.57 4.92
N LEU A 129 3.49 -9.72 5.94
CA LEU A 129 2.77 -8.44 6.04
C LEU A 129 3.12 -7.49 4.90
N ARG A 130 4.39 -7.37 4.53
CA ARG A 130 4.82 -6.56 3.40
C ARG A 130 4.25 -7.10 2.09
N ALA A 131 4.31 -8.41 1.86
CA ALA A 131 3.72 -9.02 0.68
C ALA A 131 2.21 -8.74 0.61
N ALA A 132 1.48 -8.92 1.71
CA ALA A 132 0.06 -8.62 1.80
C ALA A 132 -0.26 -7.14 1.56
N ALA A 133 0.51 -6.23 2.15
CA ALA A 133 0.35 -4.79 1.94
C ALA A 133 0.60 -4.39 0.49
N THR A 134 1.67 -4.90 -0.14
CA THR A 134 1.97 -4.67 -1.55
C THR A 134 0.84 -5.15 -2.45
N MET A 135 0.31 -6.36 -2.21
CA MET A 135 -0.82 -6.88 -2.98
C MET A 135 -2.06 -5.97 -2.85
N LYS A 136 -2.38 -5.54 -1.63
CA LYS A 136 -3.53 -4.66 -1.38
C LYS A 136 -3.38 -3.28 -2.03
N VAL A 137 -2.17 -2.71 -2.00
CA VAL A 137 -1.89 -1.45 -2.70
C VAL A 137 -2.09 -1.63 -4.20
N GLN A 138 -1.53 -2.68 -4.78
CA GLN A 138 -1.70 -2.99 -6.21
C GLN A 138 -3.17 -3.18 -6.58
N GLU A 139 -3.94 -3.94 -5.81
CA GLU A 139 -5.38 -4.13 -6.02
C GLU A 139 -6.13 -2.79 -5.99
N SER A 140 -5.87 -1.95 -4.99
CA SER A 140 -6.50 -0.63 -4.89
C SER A 140 -6.15 0.30 -6.07
N GLU A 141 -4.93 0.21 -6.61
CA GLU A 141 -4.56 0.94 -7.81
C GLU A 141 -5.33 0.44 -9.04
N GLN A 142 -5.51 -0.88 -9.18
CA GLN A 142 -6.31 -1.44 -10.28
C GLN A 142 -7.77 -1.01 -10.17
N GLU A 143 -8.36 -1.04 -8.97
CA GLU A 143 -9.73 -0.56 -8.73
C GLU A 143 -9.89 0.92 -9.09
N GLN A 144 -8.93 1.76 -8.71
CA GLN A 144 -8.94 3.18 -9.06
C GLN A 144 -8.83 3.40 -10.57
N ARG A 145 -7.98 2.62 -11.27
CA ARG A 145 -7.89 2.68 -12.73
C ARG A 145 -9.22 2.29 -13.37
N ALA A 146 -9.80 1.16 -12.97
CA ALA A 146 -11.11 0.73 -13.46
C ALA A 146 -12.21 1.76 -13.20
N ALA A 147 -12.23 2.40 -12.02
CA ALA A 147 -13.19 3.45 -11.70
C ALA A 147 -13.05 4.68 -12.60
N ARG A 148 -11.81 5.13 -12.86
CA ARG A 148 -11.55 6.24 -13.81
C ARG A 148 -12.01 5.89 -15.22
N THR A 149 -11.67 4.70 -15.71
CA THR A 149 -12.10 4.22 -17.04
C THR A 149 -13.63 4.15 -17.15
N ARG A 150 -14.32 3.64 -16.12
CA ARG A 150 -15.80 3.62 -16.08
C ARG A 150 -16.39 5.02 -16.17
N ASN A 151 -15.83 5.99 -15.45
CA ASN A 151 -16.28 7.38 -15.50
C ASN A 151 -16.07 8.01 -16.88
N GLN A 152 -14.96 7.71 -17.55
CA GLN A 152 -14.73 8.13 -18.94
C GLN A 152 -15.78 7.53 -19.89
N LEU A 153 -16.08 6.23 -19.77
CA LEU A 153 -17.10 5.55 -20.57
C LEU A 153 -18.49 6.16 -20.38
N ARG A 154 -18.86 6.54 -19.15
CA ARG A 154 -20.12 7.28 -18.89
C ARG A 154 -20.12 8.66 -19.55
N ALA A 155 -19.00 9.39 -19.47
CA ALA A 155 -18.87 10.70 -20.10
C ALA A 155 -19.02 10.58 -21.63
N PHE A 156 -18.45 9.56 -22.25
CA PHE A 156 -18.68 9.26 -23.66
C PHE A 156 -20.15 9.00 -23.96
N GLY A 157 -20.84 8.19 -23.14
CA GLY A 157 -22.26 7.94 -23.30
C GLY A 157 -23.10 9.21 -23.28
N ALA A 158 -22.80 10.13 -22.36
CA ALA A 158 -23.49 11.43 -22.30
C ALA A 158 -23.24 12.27 -23.56
N ALA A 159 -21.99 12.35 -24.03
CA ALA A 159 -21.63 13.10 -25.23
C ALA A 159 -22.26 12.51 -26.50
N LEU A 160 -22.28 11.18 -26.62
CA LEU A 160 -22.90 10.46 -27.74
C LEU A 160 -24.43 10.64 -27.76
N ALA A 161 -25.07 10.64 -26.59
CA ALA A 161 -26.49 10.94 -26.49
C ALA A 161 -26.81 12.37 -26.96
N ALA A 162 -25.98 13.35 -26.59
CA ALA A 162 -26.11 14.73 -27.07
C ALA A 162 -25.87 14.84 -28.59
N TYR A 163 -24.82 14.19 -29.10
CA TYR A 163 -24.55 14.13 -30.54
C TYR A 163 -25.77 13.56 -31.31
N ARG A 164 -26.35 12.46 -30.83
CA ARG A 164 -27.51 11.83 -31.47
C ARG A 164 -28.77 12.71 -31.41
N ALA A 165 -28.96 13.47 -30.33
CA ALA A 165 -30.10 14.38 -30.23
C ALA A 165 -30.10 15.41 -31.37
N ASP A 166 -28.92 15.92 -31.72
CA ASP A 166 -28.71 16.91 -32.79
C ASP A 166 -28.70 16.27 -34.19
N ASN A 167 -28.02 15.14 -34.36
CA ASN A 167 -27.76 14.54 -35.68
C ASN A 167 -28.70 13.40 -36.06
N LYS A 168 -29.53 12.91 -35.13
CA LYS A 168 -30.43 11.75 -35.26
C LYS A 168 -29.74 10.39 -35.46
N SER A 169 -28.41 10.36 -35.51
CA SER A 169 -27.57 9.16 -35.54
C SER A 169 -26.38 9.31 -34.57
N TYR A 170 -25.79 8.20 -34.17
CA TYR A 170 -24.44 8.21 -33.57
C TYR A 170 -23.37 8.43 -34.65
N PRO A 171 -22.18 8.94 -34.28
CA PRO A 171 -21.08 9.11 -35.22
C PRO A 171 -20.73 7.77 -35.91
N PRO A 172 -20.43 7.77 -37.21
CA PRO A 172 -19.78 6.62 -37.84
C PRO A 172 -18.29 6.61 -37.45
N GLY A 173 -17.67 5.43 -37.39
CA GLY A 173 -16.24 5.31 -37.13
C GLY A 173 -15.85 3.92 -36.64
N LYS A 174 -14.55 3.62 -36.70
CA LYS A 174 -13.97 2.32 -36.27
C LYS A 174 -12.82 2.47 -35.28
N ASN A 175 -12.52 3.69 -34.85
CA ASN A 175 -11.46 3.97 -33.90
C ASN A 175 -11.78 5.22 -33.05
N ILE A 176 -11.01 5.42 -31.99
CA ILE A 176 -11.24 6.51 -31.04
C ILE A 176 -10.97 7.90 -31.62
N ASP A 177 -10.12 8.00 -32.63
CA ASP A 177 -9.84 9.29 -33.29
C ASP A 177 -11.01 9.76 -34.16
N ASP A 178 -11.70 8.84 -34.84
CA ASP A 178 -12.95 9.12 -35.56
C ASP A 178 -13.99 9.68 -34.59
N LEU A 179 -14.15 9.04 -33.43
CA LEU A 179 -15.06 9.50 -32.38
C LEU A 179 -14.64 10.87 -31.84
N ALA A 180 -13.35 11.08 -31.59
CA ALA A 180 -12.84 12.33 -31.07
C ALA A 180 -13.10 13.51 -32.03
N ALA A 181 -12.92 13.30 -33.34
CA ALA A 181 -13.22 14.28 -34.36
C ALA A 181 -14.71 14.65 -34.41
N ALA A 182 -15.61 13.70 -34.12
CA ALA A 182 -17.04 13.92 -34.11
C ALA A 182 -17.56 14.61 -32.83
N LEU A 183 -16.95 14.33 -31.68
CA LEU A 183 -17.38 14.87 -30.38
C LEU A 183 -16.75 16.22 -30.05
N ALA A 184 -15.50 16.46 -30.44
CA ALA A 184 -14.77 17.66 -30.06
C ALA A 184 -15.05 18.85 -31.00
N PRO A 185 -14.99 20.10 -30.49
CA PRO A 185 -15.03 20.47 -29.07
C PRO A 185 -16.48 20.54 -28.52
N LYS A 186 -17.49 20.35 -29.36
CA LYS A 186 -18.89 20.71 -29.07
C LYS A 186 -19.55 19.85 -27.98
N TYR A 187 -19.43 18.52 -28.09
CA TYR A 187 -20.11 17.57 -27.20
C TYR A 187 -19.20 17.06 -26.09
N MET A 188 -17.88 17.10 -26.31
CA MET A 188 -16.86 16.78 -25.31
C MET A 188 -15.60 17.60 -25.61
N PHE A 189 -15.23 18.49 -24.68
CA PHE A 189 -14.10 19.41 -24.89
C PHE A 189 -12.75 18.69 -25.00
N ASN A 190 -12.50 17.72 -24.12
CA ASN A 190 -11.31 16.87 -24.15
C ASN A 190 -11.73 15.41 -24.22
N VAL A 191 -11.51 14.79 -25.38
CA VAL A 191 -11.87 13.40 -25.63
C VAL A 191 -10.71 12.50 -25.22
N PRO A 192 -10.83 11.71 -24.14
CA PRO A 192 -9.75 10.82 -23.71
C PRO A 192 -9.55 9.73 -24.75
N ARG A 193 -8.32 9.58 -25.25
CA ARG A 193 -8.00 8.50 -26.22
C ARG A 193 -7.67 7.19 -25.52
N GLU A 194 -7.11 7.29 -24.33
CA GLU A 194 -6.62 6.16 -23.55
C GLU A 194 -7.42 5.97 -22.26
N ASP A 195 -7.54 4.72 -21.85
CA ASP A 195 -8.04 4.32 -20.55
C ASP A 195 -7.02 4.57 -19.43
N ALA A 196 -7.39 4.27 -18.19
CA ALA A 196 -6.52 4.49 -17.04
C ALA A 196 -5.30 3.55 -16.96
N TRP A 197 -5.17 2.59 -17.88
CA TRP A 197 -3.99 1.74 -18.07
C TRP A 197 -3.10 2.22 -19.22
N GLY A 198 -3.45 3.32 -19.89
CA GLY A 198 -2.69 3.89 -21.01
C GLY A 198 -2.96 3.17 -22.33
N ARG A 199 -4.13 2.52 -22.47
CA ARG A 199 -4.49 1.77 -23.68
C ARG A 199 -5.58 2.50 -24.43
N MET A 200 -5.44 2.56 -25.75
CA MET A 200 -6.43 3.21 -26.61
C MET A 200 -7.80 2.55 -26.44
N PHE A 201 -8.82 3.37 -26.23
CA PHE A 201 -10.20 2.90 -26.34
C PHE A 201 -10.45 2.40 -27.76
N GLN A 202 -11.22 1.32 -27.88
CA GLN A 202 -11.77 0.91 -29.16
C GLN A 202 -13.16 1.49 -29.32
N TYR A 203 -13.46 2.03 -30.49
CA TYR A 203 -14.77 2.57 -30.83
C TYR A 203 -15.28 1.94 -32.11
N GLU A 204 -16.58 1.65 -32.14
CA GLU A 204 -17.26 1.28 -33.37
C GLU A 204 -18.67 1.87 -33.36
N GLY A 205 -19.00 2.64 -34.40
CA GLY A 205 -20.38 3.07 -34.69
C GLY A 205 -20.98 2.19 -35.78
N SER A 206 -22.26 1.81 -35.63
CA SER A 206 -22.95 1.02 -36.64
C SER A 206 -23.17 1.81 -37.94
N GLY A 207 -23.23 1.11 -39.08
CA GLY A 207 -23.44 1.74 -40.38
C GLY A 207 -24.80 2.45 -40.53
N ASP A 208 -25.81 2.03 -39.77
CA ASP A 208 -27.14 2.66 -39.70
C ASP A 208 -27.21 3.81 -38.67
N GLY A 209 -26.11 4.06 -37.94
CA GLY A 209 -25.99 5.09 -36.91
C GLY A 209 -26.89 4.88 -35.69
N GLN A 210 -27.46 3.68 -35.49
CA GLN A 210 -28.35 3.39 -34.35
C GLN A 210 -27.63 2.82 -33.13
N HIS A 211 -26.45 2.25 -33.32
CA HIS A 211 -25.70 1.56 -32.29
C HIS A 211 -24.25 2.05 -32.22
N TYR A 212 -23.66 1.94 -31.04
CA TYR A 212 -22.23 2.11 -30.88
C TYR A 212 -21.68 1.25 -29.75
N ARG A 213 -20.36 1.05 -29.78
CA ARG A 213 -19.60 0.43 -28.71
C ARG A 213 -18.35 1.24 -28.41
N ILE A 214 -18.00 1.32 -27.13
CA ILE A 214 -16.68 1.72 -26.66
C ILE A 214 -16.12 0.63 -25.73
N VAL A 215 -14.87 0.25 -25.93
CA VAL A 215 -14.19 -0.80 -25.14
C VAL A 215 -12.85 -0.30 -24.61
N SER A 216 -12.57 -0.60 -23.34
CA SER A 216 -11.21 -0.61 -22.79
C SER A 216 -10.77 -2.05 -22.60
N SER A 217 -9.52 -2.36 -22.92
CA SER A 217 -8.94 -3.70 -22.76
C SER A 217 -8.49 -4.02 -21.33
N GLY A 218 -9.04 -3.30 -20.34
CA GLY A 218 -8.89 -3.65 -18.93
C GLY A 218 -7.45 -3.65 -18.45
N ILE A 219 -7.09 -4.66 -17.65
CA ILE A 219 -5.75 -4.85 -17.06
C ILE A 219 -4.84 -5.73 -17.92
N ASP A 220 -5.38 -6.65 -18.72
CA ASP A 220 -4.61 -7.61 -19.51
C ASP A 220 -4.17 -7.09 -20.88
N GLY A 221 -4.89 -6.10 -21.40
CA GLY A 221 -4.57 -5.34 -22.60
C GLY A 221 -5.02 -6.01 -23.88
N LYS A 222 -5.86 -7.03 -23.76
CA LYS A 222 -6.29 -7.86 -24.87
C LYS A 222 -7.79 -7.76 -24.99
N ILE A 223 -8.23 -7.29 -26.15
CA ILE A 223 -9.66 -7.24 -26.45
C ILE A 223 -10.16 -8.65 -26.73
N ALA A 224 -11.12 -9.09 -25.94
CA ALA A 224 -11.80 -10.36 -26.15
C ALA A 224 -12.60 -10.33 -27.46
N SER A 225 -12.76 -11.49 -28.11
CA SER A 225 -13.52 -11.58 -29.36
C SER A 225 -14.98 -11.15 -29.20
N ALA A 226 -15.59 -11.42 -28.05
CA ALA A 226 -16.94 -10.96 -27.72
C ALA A 226 -17.04 -9.42 -27.65
N SER A 227 -15.98 -8.76 -27.20
CA SER A 227 -15.89 -7.30 -27.12
C SER A 227 -15.77 -6.62 -28.48
N ALA A 228 -15.47 -7.36 -29.56
CA ALA A 228 -15.45 -6.83 -30.92
C ALA A 228 -16.84 -6.76 -31.58
N SER A 229 -17.91 -7.23 -30.91
CA SER A 229 -19.28 -7.19 -31.43
C SER A 229 -20.06 -5.97 -30.93
N LEU A 230 -20.91 -5.38 -31.77
CA LEU A 230 -21.88 -4.36 -31.35
C LEU A 230 -23.05 -4.96 -30.55
N GLN A 231 -23.16 -6.29 -30.55
CA GLN A 231 -24.18 -7.01 -29.79
C GLN A 231 -23.65 -7.46 -28.44
N THR A 232 -24.54 -7.48 -27.45
CA THR A 232 -24.24 -8.09 -26.15
C THR A 232 -24.11 -9.60 -26.31
N ALA A 233 -23.00 -10.17 -25.82
CA ALA A 233 -22.79 -11.60 -25.77
C ALA A 233 -23.74 -12.24 -24.75
N ALA A 234 -24.11 -13.49 -24.99
CA ALA A 234 -25.00 -14.22 -24.08
C ALA A 234 -24.32 -14.54 -22.74
N ASP A 235 -23.00 -14.74 -22.74
CA ASP A 235 -22.20 -15.02 -21.55
C ASP A 235 -21.29 -13.83 -21.23
N ALA A 236 -21.45 -13.24 -20.06
CA ALA A 236 -20.63 -12.12 -19.59
C ALA A 236 -19.15 -12.50 -19.43
N ASN A 237 -18.84 -13.77 -19.16
CA ASN A 237 -17.44 -14.22 -19.02
C ASN A 237 -16.67 -14.18 -20.35
N SER A 238 -17.38 -14.12 -21.48
CA SER A 238 -16.75 -14.06 -22.81
C SER A 238 -16.00 -12.75 -23.08
N TYR A 239 -16.21 -11.73 -22.24
CA TYR A 239 -15.56 -10.43 -22.33
C TYR A 239 -14.20 -10.35 -21.61
N GLY A 240 -13.82 -11.37 -20.82
CA GLY A 240 -12.55 -11.36 -20.09
C GLY A 240 -12.45 -10.18 -19.12
N ASP A 241 -11.33 -9.44 -19.20
CA ASP A 241 -11.04 -8.27 -18.36
C ASP A 241 -11.52 -6.94 -18.97
N ASP A 242 -12.20 -6.97 -20.12
CA ASP A 242 -12.60 -5.77 -20.84
C ASP A 242 -13.67 -4.95 -20.11
N LEU A 243 -13.69 -3.64 -20.32
CA LEU A 243 -14.80 -2.79 -19.92
C LEU A 243 -15.58 -2.40 -21.17
N VAL A 244 -16.80 -2.94 -21.30
CA VAL A 244 -17.57 -2.87 -22.55
C VAL A 244 -18.82 -2.02 -22.33
N PHE A 245 -18.90 -0.92 -23.06
CA PHE A 245 -19.99 0.04 -23.01
C PHE A 245 -20.70 0.11 -24.36
N ILE A 246 -21.98 -0.23 -24.40
CA ILE A 246 -22.80 -0.31 -25.63
C ILE A 246 -24.07 0.49 -25.40
N ASP A 247 -24.40 1.40 -26.32
CA ASP A 247 -25.67 2.14 -26.33
C ASP A 247 -26.07 2.75 -24.98
N GLY A 248 -25.10 3.38 -24.30
CA GLY A 248 -25.33 4.11 -23.05
C GLY A 248 -25.29 3.25 -21.77
N LYS A 249 -24.96 1.96 -21.87
CA LYS A 249 -24.90 1.05 -20.71
C LYS A 249 -23.63 0.19 -20.69
N PHE A 250 -23.19 -0.17 -19.50
CA PHE A 250 -22.20 -1.23 -19.33
C PHE A 250 -22.86 -2.57 -19.62
N VAL A 251 -22.27 -3.35 -20.53
CA VAL A 251 -22.63 -4.74 -20.74
C VAL A 251 -21.64 -5.69 -20.05
N HIS A 252 -20.44 -5.19 -19.72
CA HIS A 252 -19.46 -5.85 -18.85
C HIS A 252 -18.56 -4.81 -18.15
N GLY A 253 -17.99 -5.17 -17.01
CA GLY A 253 -17.06 -4.30 -16.28
C GLY A 253 -17.70 -3.04 -15.68
N GLY A 254 -19.01 -3.08 -15.39
CA GLY A 254 -19.76 -2.02 -14.72
C GLY A 254 -19.36 -1.82 -13.26
N ASP A 255 -20.14 -1.03 -12.50
CA ASP A 255 -19.83 -0.86 -11.07
C ASP A 255 -19.95 -2.20 -10.33
N PRO A 256 -19.01 -2.50 -9.42
CA PRO A 256 -19.14 -3.66 -8.57
C PRO A 256 -20.44 -3.56 -7.77
N VAL A 257 -21.25 -4.62 -7.81
CA VAL A 257 -22.43 -4.71 -6.95
C VAL A 257 -21.92 -4.93 -5.53
N TYR A 258 -21.85 -3.85 -4.75
CA TYR A 258 -21.59 -3.97 -3.32
C TYR A 258 -22.78 -4.70 -2.69
N LYS A 259 -22.55 -5.92 -2.21
CA LYS A 259 -23.53 -6.59 -1.35
C LYS A 259 -23.66 -5.73 -0.09
N GLN A 260 -24.85 -5.17 0.10
CA GLN A 260 -25.23 -4.48 1.34
C GLN A 260 -25.35 -5.47 2.49
#